data_AF-A0AAI9MF57-F1
#
_entry.id   AF-A0AAI9MF57-F1
#
_cell.length_a   1.000
_cell.length_b   1.000
_cell.length_c   1.000
_cell.angle_alpha   90.00
_cell.angle_beta   90.00
_cell.angle_gamma   90.00
#
_symmetry.space_group_name_H-M   'P 1'
#
loop_
_entity.id
_entity.type
_entity.pdbx_description
1 polymer ?
#
loop_
_entity_poly.entity_id
_entity_poly.type
_entity_poly.pdbx_seq_one_letter_code
_entity_poly.pdbx_strand_id
1 'polypeptide(L)' 'MVGWDTPLSRFFLVIEPELDEPVYSNIYEKDPSSLTLEFFQSVLERYGIENVSLLPGHESGLYEKLHDDRRNNN' A
#
# COMPACT_ATOMS: atom_id res chain seq x y z
N MET A 1 -4.30 4.02 -4.37
CA MET A 1 -4.82 3.87 -2.99
C MET A 1 -3.96 2.89 -2.20
N VAL A 2 -3.60 3.22 -0.96
CA VAL A 2 -2.93 2.31 -0.02
C VAL A 2 -3.62 2.43 1.33
N GLY A 3 -3.78 1.32 2.06
CA GLY A 3 -4.55 1.31 3.30
C GLY A 3 -4.37 0.04 4.12
N TRP A 4 -5.01 0.03 5.30
CA TRP A 4 -5.18 -1.16 6.13
C TRP A 4 -6.57 -1.76 5.91
N ASP A 5 -6.60 -3.06 5.59
CA ASP A 5 -7.83 -3.84 5.54
C ASP A 5 -8.05 -4.54 6.87
N THR A 6 -9.03 -4.05 7.65
CA THR A 6 -9.42 -4.62 8.96
C THR A 6 -9.86 -6.08 8.89
N PRO A 7 -10.81 -6.49 8.01
CA PRO A 7 -11.29 -7.86 8.02
C PRO A 7 -10.19 -8.88 7.68
N LEU A 8 -9.21 -8.50 6.85
CA LEU A 8 -8.10 -9.37 6.46
C LEU A 8 -6.84 -9.14 7.29
N SER A 9 -6.86 -8.15 8.21
CA SER A 9 -5.73 -7.73 9.03
C SER A 9 -4.43 -7.59 8.23
N ARG A 10 -4.50 -6.91 7.08
CA ARG A 10 -3.36 -6.75 6.16
C ARG A 10 -3.37 -5.41 5.45
N PHE A 11 -2.20 -4.98 5.00
CA PHE A 11 -2.08 -3.82 4.14
C PHE A 11 -2.48 -4.18 2.69
N PHE A 12 -3.09 -3.23 2.00
CA PHE A 12 -3.41 -3.36 0.59
C PHE A 12 -2.87 -2.18 -0.21
N LEU A 13 -2.51 -2.44 -1.46
CA LEU A 13 -2.04 -1.45 -2.42
C LEU A 13 -2.76 -1.65 -3.74
N VAL A 14 -3.40 -0.58 -4.20
CA VAL A 14 -4.08 -0.49 -5.50
C VAL A 14 -3.56 0.75 -6.23
N ILE A 15 -3.14 0.59 -7.48
CA ILE A 15 -2.76 1.70 -8.36
C ILE A 15 -3.80 1.75 -9.46
N GLU A 16 -4.68 2.75 -9.39
CA GLU A 16 -5.72 3.04 -10.37
C GLU A 16 -5.29 4.27 -11.16
N PRO A 17 -4.93 4.15 -12.46
CA PRO A 17 -5.12 5.29 -13.34
C PRO A 17 -6.62 5.51 -13.52
N GLU A 18 -7.03 6.62 -14.15
CA GLU A 18 -8.43 7.00 -14.38
C GLU A 18 -9.27 6.03 -15.26
N LEU A 19 -8.87 4.76 -15.39
CA LEU A 19 -9.52 3.69 -16.13
C LEU A 19 -10.39 2.81 -15.20
N ASP A 20 -11.34 2.07 -15.80
CA ASP A 20 -12.24 1.12 -15.10
C ASP A 20 -11.51 -0.01 -14.34
N GLU A 21 -10.25 -0.32 -14.68
CA GLU A 21 -9.47 -1.37 -14.02
C GLU A 21 -8.18 -0.82 -13.39
N PRO A 22 -7.86 -1.24 -12.15
CA PRO A 22 -6.61 -0.88 -11.51
C PRO A 22 -5.44 -1.45 -12.31
N VAL A 23 -4.43 -0.62 -12.60
CA VAL A 23 -3.16 -1.06 -13.22
C VAL A 23 -2.41 -2.03 -12.32
N TYR A 24 -2.56 -1.87 -11.01
CA TYR A 24 -2.01 -2.81 -10.05
C TYR A 24 -2.97 -2.97 -8.89
N SER A 25 -3.16 -4.20 -8.45
CA SER A 25 -3.75 -4.47 -7.14
C SER A 25 -3.05 -5.67 -6.53
N ASN A 26 -2.60 -5.50 -5.30
CA ASN A 26 -1.88 -6.52 -4.58
C ASN A 26 -2.71 -7.80 -4.35
N ILE A 27 -4.04 -7.72 -4.53
CA ILE A 27 -4.95 -8.87 -4.42
C ILE A 27 -4.75 -9.91 -5.54
N TYR A 28 -4.18 -9.50 -6.68
CA TYR A 28 -3.91 -10.39 -7.81
C TYR A 28 -2.52 -11.05 -7.73
N GLU A 29 -1.72 -10.68 -6.73
CA GLU A 29 -0.44 -11.35 -6.47
C GLU A 29 -0.66 -12.79 -6.00
N LYS A 30 0.35 -13.64 -6.20
CA LYS A 30 0.28 -15.06 -5.80
C LYS A 30 0.04 -15.25 -4.31
N ASP A 31 0.61 -14.37 -3.47
CA ASP A 31 0.46 -14.43 -2.02
C ASP A 31 0.19 -13.03 -1.46
N PRO A 32 -1.07 -12.55 -1.47
CA PRO A 32 -1.43 -11.21 -1.01
C PRO A 32 -1.30 -11.05 0.51
N SER A 33 -1.27 -12.15 1.25
CA SER A 33 -1.12 -12.20 2.71
C SER A 33 0.30 -11.95 3.20
N SER A 34 1.30 -12.35 2.41
CA SER A 34 2.72 -12.22 2.80
C SER A 34 3.34 -10.90 2.31
N LEU A 35 2.57 -9.99 1.73
CA LEU A 35 3.08 -8.73 1.20
C LEU A 35 3.35 -7.72 2.33
N THR A 36 4.53 -7.10 2.28
CA THR A 36 4.97 -6.09 3.25
C THR A 36 4.94 -4.69 2.64
N LEU A 37 5.04 -3.68 3.50
CA LEU A 37 5.16 -2.28 3.06
C LEU A 37 6.41 -2.05 2.20
N GLU A 38 7.50 -2.78 2.44
CA GLU A 38 8.72 -2.75 1.60
C GLU A 38 8.44 -3.26 0.18
N PHE A 39 7.66 -4.33 0.04
CA PHE A 39 7.24 -4.82 -1.27
C PHE A 39 6.41 -3.77 -2.00
N PHE A 40 5.46 -3.14 -1.29
CA PHE A 40 4.66 -2.06 -1.85
C PHE A 40 5.49 -0.84 -2.25
N GLN A 41 6.55 -0.50 -1.49
CA GLN A 41 7.49 0.55 -1.87
C GLN A 41 8.15 0.22 -3.22
N SER A 42 8.65 -1.00 -3.39
CA SER A 42 9.25 -1.43 -4.66
C SER A 42 8.25 -1.41 -5.82
N VAL A 43 6.97 -1.69 -5.56
CA VAL A 43 5.90 -1.56 -6.56
C VAL A 43 5.70 -0.10 -6.95
N LEU A 44 5.59 0.82 -5.98
CA LEU A 44 5.46 2.25 -6.24
C LEU A 44 6.62 2.77 -7.10
N GLU A 45 7.86 2.39 -6.75
CA GLU A 45 9.06 2.74 -7.53
C GLU A 45 9.00 2.19 -8.96
N ARG A 46 8.55 0.94 -9.14
CA ARG A 46 8.37 0.33 -10.47
C ARG A 46 7.37 1.11 -11.34
N TYR A 47 6.35 1.71 -10.72
CA TYR A 47 5.37 2.54 -11.41
C TYR A 47 5.76 4.03 -11.48
N GLY A 48 6.96 4.40 -11.01
CA GLY A 48 7.44 5.79 -11.02
C GLY A 48 6.74 6.70 -10.01
N ILE A 49 6.15 6.13 -8.96
CA ILE A 49 5.46 6.86 -7.89
C ILE A 49 6.48 7.15 -6.79
N GLU A 50 7.22 8.25 -6.94
CA GLU A 50 8.26 8.68 -5.99
C GLU A 50 7.75 9.75 -5.00
N ASN A 51 6.55 10.30 -5.23
CA ASN A 51 5.97 11.37 -4.40
C ASN A 51 5.51 10.88 -3.01
N VAL A 52 5.43 9.57 -2.82
CA VAL A 52 5.04 8.95 -1.54
C VAL A 52 5.98 7.81 -1.23
N SER A 53 6.24 7.60 0.06
CA SER A 53 6.95 6.42 0.53
C SER A 53 6.21 5.72 1.64
N LEU A 54 6.31 4.41 1.62
CA LEU A 54 5.82 3.47 2.63
C LEU A 54 6.95 3.06 3.59
N LEU A 55 8.06 3.80 3.59
CA LEU A 55 9.14 3.64 4.54
C LEU A 55 8.99 4.61 5.72
N PRO A 56 9.42 4.21 6.93
CA PRO A 56 9.37 5.08 8.09
C PRO A 56 10.26 6.32 7.92
N GLY A 57 9.76 7.47 8.38
CA GLY A 57 10.54 8.72 8.39
C GLY A 57 10.60 9.45 7.04
N HIS A 58 9.80 9.04 6.06
CA HIS A 58 9.66 9.78 4.81
C HIS A 58 8.78 11.02 5.01
N GLU A 59 9.09 12.10 4.28
CA GLU A 59 8.37 13.39 4.39
C GLU A 59 6.87 13.29 4.09
N SER A 60 6.44 12.26 3.34
CA SER A 60 5.03 11.98 3.06
C SER A 60 4.23 11.57 4.30
N GLY A 61 4.89 11.06 5.36
CA GLY A 61 4.26 10.58 6.61
C GLY A 61 3.22 9.48 6.39
N LEU A 62 3.29 8.79 5.26
CA LEU A 62 2.28 7.81 4.83
C LEU A 62 2.42 6.49 5.60
N TYR A 63 3.66 6.09 5.90
CA TYR A 63 3.95 4.95 6.75
C TYR A 63 3.28 5.08 8.13
N GLU A 64 3.46 6.23 8.79
CA GLU A 64 2.89 6.52 10.11
C GLU A 64 1.36 6.51 10.06
N LYS A 65 0.76 7.14 9.03
CA LYS A 65 -0.70 7.10 8.81
C LYS A 65 -1.22 5.68 8.65
N LEU A 66 -0.56 4.84 7.87
CA LEU A 66 -0.96 3.44 7.68
C LEU A 66 -0.85 2.63 8.98
N HIS A 67 0.19 2.88 9.76
CA HIS A 67 0.37 2.25 11.07
C HIS A 67 -0.66 2.72 12.10
N ASP A 68 -1.04 4.00 12.07
CA ASP A 68 -2.12 4.51 12.91
C ASP A 68 -3.49 4.02 12.45
N ASP A 69 -3.74 3.90 11.14
CA ASP A 69 -4.96 3.28 10.60
C ASP A 69 -5.09 1.82 11.05
N ARG A 70 -3.97 1.08 11.05
CA ARG A 70 -3.92 -0.28 11.62
C ARG A 70 -4.26 -0.28 13.11
N ARG A 71 -3.77 0.69 13.86
CA ARG A 71 -3.99 0.77 15.32
C ARG A 71 -5.41 1.21 15.67
N ASN A 72 -5.97 2.15 14.90
CA ASN A 72 -7.29 2.75 15.15
C ASN A 72 -8.43 1.89 14.62
N ASN A 73 -8.21 1.09 13.58
CA ASN A 73 -9.22 0.17 13.03
C ASN A 73 -9.08 -1.27 13.56
N ASN A 74 -8.69 -1.44 14.83
CA ASN A 74 -8.50 -2.71 15.52
C ASN A 74 -9.44 -2.86 16.72
#